data_AF-A0A7Y5BCU3-F1
#
_entry.id   AF-A0A7Y5BCU3-F1
#
_cell.length_a   1.000
_cell.length_b   1.000
_cell.length_c   1.000
_cell.angle_alpha   90.00
_cell.angle_beta   90.00
_cell.angle_gamma   90.00
#
_symmetry.space_group_name_H-M   'P 1'
#
loop_
_entity.id
_entity.type
_entity.pdbx_description
1 polymer ?
#
loop_
_entity_poly.entity_id
_entity_poly.type
_entity_poly.pdbx_seq_one_letter_code
_entity_poly.pdbx_strand_id
1 'polypeptide(L)'
;MNLSARILAILSLVFVGALSMAQRNIFEPPPERSYGVFELAYGKVRMPNGKYRDVSGLKIPYQIERIYPGTKGTSGRARHPEAATAYRNDNGDPTYYVSGLAMPSALDDVTLASTGQGQPWTQVTVGIMNTSMDRILLRWIAYDRYVSGLGAGVSAFYDVIADWGGFTVNQLGQNIFPSTGTWKITFDFSIVGIVVPDGECYFAAQFREPFGVPDGPFRNDFFPVFSGGGVSVGISDDLFWYDWDPEPNGVYEETEVDYFNGPPNEANFLLQIDTGGTTTELFPFSYTIFAGRYVSGSFVDLWFSDNSYLVVDAFNEDERPYPISVMFDSQSPTATPLSLTFKLESATIADGYEVVIMLFNYQDNRFDVVQRTGTSSIDREISVTIGSNPAKYVHPSSRAVRALVQYRESAVELAQLWWTKIDRATWLITRP
;
A
#
# COMPACT_ATOMS: atom_id res chain seq x y z
N MET A 1 51.20 16.56 40.94
CA MET A 1 50.47 15.60 40.07
C MET A 1 50.61 16.08 38.63
N ASN A 2 51.34 15.31 37.81
CA ASN A 2 51.76 15.71 36.46
C ASN A 2 50.59 15.75 35.46
N LEU A 3 50.63 16.75 34.57
CA LEU A 3 49.65 17.03 33.51
C LEU A 3 49.32 15.78 32.66
N SER A 4 50.27 14.86 32.51
CA SER A 4 50.13 13.60 31.77
C SER A 4 49.13 12.61 32.38
N ALA A 5 48.92 12.62 33.69
CA ALA A 5 47.95 11.74 34.35
C ALA A 5 46.49 12.23 34.17
N ARG A 6 46.28 13.53 33.98
CA ARG A 6 44.95 14.11 33.72
C ARG A 6 44.50 13.90 32.27
N ILE A 7 45.43 13.93 31.31
CA ILE A 7 45.13 13.67 29.89
C ILE A 7 44.76 12.20 29.66
N LEU A 8 45.44 11.26 30.33
CA LEU A 8 45.15 9.83 30.20
C LEU A 8 43.79 9.44 30.81
N ALA A 9 43.38 10.09 31.90
CA ALA A 9 42.08 9.87 32.54
C ALA A 9 40.90 10.46 31.73
N ILE A 10 41.12 11.59 31.04
CA ILE A 10 40.10 12.20 30.17
C ILE A 10 39.94 11.39 28.87
N LEU A 11 41.04 10.91 28.27
CA LEU A 11 40.98 10.05 27.08
C LEU A 11 40.31 8.69 27.35
N SER A 12 40.49 8.11 28.54
CA SER A 12 39.83 6.86 28.92
C SER A 12 38.33 7.04 29.26
N LEU A 13 37.92 8.19 29.80
CA LEU A 13 36.49 8.50 29.99
C LEU A 13 35.77 8.76 28.66
N VAL A 14 36.43 9.42 27.70
CA VAL A 14 35.86 9.69 26.36
C VAL A 14 35.75 8.41 25.53
N PHE A 15 36.72 7.47 25.63
CA PHE A 15 36.63 6.18 24.94
C PHE A 15 35.57 5.24 25.54
N VAL A 16 35.38 5.23 26.87
CA VAL A 16 34.33 4.40 27.51
C VAL A 16 32.93 4.99 27.29
N GLY A 17 32.80 6.32 27.20
CA GLY A 17 31.55 6.98 26.81
C GLY A 17 31.18 6.79 25.33
N ALA A 18 32.16 6.83 24.43
CA ALA A 18 31.94 6.60 23.00
C ALA A 18 31.65 5.13 22.68
N LEU A 19 32.28 4.17 23.38
CA LEU A 19 31.93 2.74 23.22
C LEU A 19 30.53 2.41 23.79
N SER A 20 30.10 3.05 24.89
CA SER A 20 28.76 2.77 25.45
C SER A 20 27.61 3.39 24.65
N MET A 21 27.84 4.51 23.96
CA MET A 21 26.88 5.06 22.98
C MET A 21 26.91 4.33 21.64
N ALA A 22 28.07 3.83 21.19
CA ALA A 22 28.18 3.06 19.94
C ALA A 22 27.62 1.62 20.06
N GLN A 23 27.59 1.02 21.27
CA GLN A 23 27.02 -0.31 21.48
C GLN A 23 25.49 -0.35 21.63
N ARG A 24 24.81 0.78 21.86
CA ARG A 24 23.33 0.81 21.94
C ARG A 24 22.63 0.90 20.59
N ASN A 25 23.35 1.25 19.53
CA ASN A 25 22.79 1.37 18.17
C ASN A 25 23.04 0.12 17.29
N ILE A 26 23.41 -1.01 17.89
CA ILE A 26 23.67 -2.26 17.17
C ILE A 26 22.74 -3.30 17.79
N PHE A 27 21.83 -3.86 16.99
CA PHE A 27 20.78 -4.84 17.33
C PHE A 27 19.37 -4.31 17.68
N GLU A 28 18.93 -3.20 17.10
CA GLU A 28 17.50 -3.17 16.77
C GLU A 28 17.34 -3.94 15.45
N PRO A 29 16.60 -5.07 15.43
CA PRO A 29 16.30 -5.72 14.16
C PRO A 29 15.58 -4.68 13.27
N PRO A 30 15.84 -4.66 11.95
CA PRO A 30 15.09 -3.82 11.04
C PRO A 30 13.59 -4.04 11.28
N PRO A 31 12.76 -2.99 11.17
CA PRO A 31 11.33 -3.14 11.42
C PRO A 31 10.80 -4.27 10.55
N GLU A 32 10.05 -5.18 11.19
CA GLU A 32 9.45 -6.31 10.51
C GLU A 32 8.50 -5.77 9.43
N ARG A 33 8.80 -6.10 8.18
CA ARG A 33 8.06 -5.65 7.00
C ARG A 33 7.46 -6.84 6.28
N SER A 34 6.23 -6.69 5.84
CA SER A 34 5.57 -7.65 4.97
C SER A 34 4.80 -6.90 3.88
N TYR A 35 4.63 -7.55 2.73
CA TYR A 35 3.96 -7.00 1.56
C TYR A 35 2.95 -8.02 1.06
N GLY A 36 1.92 -7.54 0.39
CA GLY A 36 0.94 -8.44 -0.20
C GLY A 36 -0.21 -7.71 -0.85
N VAL A 37 -1.27 -8.46 -1.14
CA VAL A 37 -2.45 -7.93 -1.81
C VAL A 37 -3.64 -8.12 -0.89
N PHE A 38 -4.30 -7.00 -0.61
CA PHE A 38 -5.53 -6.93 0.16
C PHE A 38 -6.71 -6.88 -0.80
N GLU A 39 -7.63 -7.82 -0.69
CA GLU A 39 -8.84 -7.82 -1.50
C GLU A 39 -9.98 -7.16 -0.72
N LEU A 40 -10.63 -6.17 -1.33
CA LEU A 40 -11.80 -5.55 -0.73
C LEU A 40 -12.96 -6.55 -0.72
N ALA A 41 -13.39 -6.96 0.47
CA ALA A 41 -14.54 -7.83 0.65
C ALA A 41 -15.85 -7.11 0.26
N TYR A 42 -15.88 -5.80 0.45
CA TYR A 42 -16.95 -4.92 0.00
C TYR A 42 -16.40 -3.50 -0.21
N GLY A 43 -17.16 -2.67 -0.91
CA GLY A 43 -17.04 -1.23 -0.72
C GLY A 43 -17.78 -0.41 -1.77
N LYS A 44 -17.96 0.86 -1.45
CA LYS A 44 -18.57 1.85 -2.33
C LYS A 44 -17.81 3.17 -2.24
N VAL A 45 -17.67 3.85 -3.37
CA VAL A 45 -17.06 5.18 -3.46
C VAL A 45 -17.98 6.12 -4.23
N ARG A 46 -18.26 7.30 -3.67
CA ARG A 46 -19.06 8.35 -4.29
C ARG A 46 -18.27 8.96 -5.45
N MET A 47 -18.83 8.88 -6.65
CA MET A 47 -18.27 9.47 -7.85
C MET A 47 -18.65 10.96 -7.96
N PRO A 48 -17.95 11.76 -8.79
CA PRO A 48 -18.27 13.17 -9.00
C PRO A 48 -19.71 13.44 -9.48
N ASN A 49 -20.38 12.46 -10.08
CA ASN A 49 -21.78 12.55 -10.48
C ASN A 49 -22.78 12.24 -9.35
N GLY A 50 -22.30 12.09 -8.11
CA GLY A 50 -23.08 11.76 -6.91
C GLY A 50 -23.48 10.29 -6.77
N LYS A 51 -23.23 9.44 -7.78
CA LYS A 51 -23.54 7.99 -7.70
C LYS A 51 -22.41 7.23 -7.03
N TYR A 52 -22.74 6.11 -6.39
CA TYR A 52 -21.73 5.19 -5.87
C TYR A 52 -21.23 4.21 -6.94
N ARG A 53 -19.93 3.95 -6.88
CA ARG A 53 -19.25 2.90 -7.62
C ARG A 53 -18.91 1.78 -6.66
N ASP A 54 -19.31 0.56 -6.99
CA ASP A 54 -18.87 -0.64 -6.28
C ASP A 54 -17.37 -0.85 -6.49
N VAL A 55 -16.66 -1.11 -5.39
CA VAL A 55 -15.22 -1.37 -5.35
C VAL A 55 -14.90 -2.74 -4.72
N SER A 56 -15.92 -3.57 -4.51
CA SER A 56 -15.77 -4.94 -4.02
C SER A 56 -14.93 -5.79 -5.00
N GLY A 57 -14.07 -6.65 -4.47
CA GLY A 57 -13.17 -7.52 -5.22
C GLY A 57 -11.96 -6.81 -5.84
N LEU A 58 -11.80 -5.49 -5.66
CA LEU A 58 -10.57 -4.80 -6.06
C LEU A 58 -9.39 -5.31 -5.23
N LYS A 59 -8.27 -5.52 -5.92
CA LYS A 59 -7.01 -5.99 -5.33
C LYS A 59 -6.09 -4.81 -5.11
N ILE A 60 -5.71 -4.59 -3.86
CA ILE A 60 -4.95 -3.43 -3.41
C ILE A 60 -3.61 -3.89 -2.82
N PRO A 61 -2.49 -3.52 -3.45
CA PRO A 61 -1.16 -3.69 -2.85
C PRO A 61 -1.10 -3.05 -1.45
N TYR A 62 -0.44 -3.73 -0.52
CA TYR A 62 -0.13 -3.18 0.79
C TYR A 62 1.32 -3.46 1.19
N GLN A 63 1.80 -2.60 2.09
CA GLN A 63 2.99 -2.79 2.90
C GLN A 63 2.58 -2.66 4.37
N ILE A 64 3.00 -3.60 5.21
CA ILE A 64 2.87 -3.52 6.66
C ILE A 64 4.25 -3.41 7.30
N GLU A 65 4.38 -2.53 8.29
CA GLU A 65 5.60 -2.24 9.03
C GLU A 65 5.31 -2.27 10.54
N ARG A 66 6.12 -3.00 11.30
CA ARG A 66 6.01 -2.99 12.76
C ARG A 66 6.47 -1.66 13.33
N ILE A 67 5.68 -1.12 14.25
CA ILE A 67 5.98 0.12 14.97
C ILE A 67 5.93 -0.12 16.48
N TYR A 68 6.60 0.73 17.25
CA TYR A 68 6.73 0.56 18.70
C TYR A 68 6.23 1.81 19.42
N PRO A 69 5.00 1.77 19.99
CA PRO A 69 4.53 2.83 20.85
C PRO A 69 5.56 3.15 21.94
N GLY A 70 6.02 4.39 22.02
CA GLY A 70 6.96 4.84 23.05
C GLY A 70 8.43 4.42 22.92
N THR A 71 8.93 3.89 21.79
CA THR A 71 10.38 3.63 21.60
C THR A 71 10.88 3.99 20.20
N LYS A 72 12.02 4.69 20.12
CA LYS A 72 12.59 5.35 18.92
C LYS A 72 12.98 4.37 17.79
N GLY A 73 12.23 4.33 16.70
CA GLY A 73 12.63 3.86 15.37
C GLY A 73 12.66 4.98 14.32
N THR A 74 13.35 4.74 13.21
CA THR A 74 13.41 5.65 12.06
C THR A 74 12.51 5.14 10.95
N SER A 75 11.69 6.02 10.38
CA SER A 75 10.83 5.70 9.23
C SER A 75 11.54 6.01 7.92
N GLY A 76 11.51 5.06 6.98
CA GLY A 76 11.93 5.24 5.60
C GLY A 76 10.96 4.51 4.67
N ARG A 77 10.42 5.22 3.67
CA ARG A 77 9.47 4.69 2.68
C ARG A 77 10.04 4.72 1.26
N ALA A 78 9.62 3.74 0.46
CA ALA A 78 9.43 3.87 -0.97
C ALA A 78 8.12 4.66 -1.20
N ARG A 79 8.21 5.76 -1.94
CA ARG A 79 7.09 6.69 -2.21
C ARG A 79 6.84 6.69 -3.71
N HIS A 80 5.58 6.77 -4.13
CA HIS A 80 5.27 7.00 -5.54
C HIS A 80 5.89 8.34 -5.97
N PRO A 81 6.68 8.38 -7.07
CA PRO A 81 7.47 9.56 -7.44
C PRO A 81 6.63 10.80 -7.80
N GLU A 82 5.32 10.65 -8.03
CA GLU A 82 4.37 11.74 -8.32
C GLU A 82 3.35 12.02 -7.20
N ALA A 83 3.41 11.31 -6.07
CA ALA A 83 2.44 11.48 -5.00
C ALA A 83 2.77 12.65 -4.07
N ALA A 84 1.81 13.57 -3.91
CA ALA A 84 1.84 14.65 -2.94
C ALA A 84 1.14 14.20 -1.65
N THR A 85 1.81 14.36 -0.51
CA THR A 85 1.18 14.13 0.80
C THR A 85 0.15 15.23 1.05
N ALA A 86 -1.11 14.83 1.17
CA ALA A 86 -2.25 15.71 1.40
C ALA A 86 -2.61 15.80 2.88
N TYR A 87 -2.37 14.73 3.64
CA TYR A 87 -2.53 14.71 5.09
C TYR A 87 -1.45 13.83 5.71
N ARG A 88 -0.91 14.24 6.87
CA ARG A 88 0.10 13.46 7.58
C ARG A 88 0.08 13.70 9.07
N ASN A 89 -0.33 12.68 9.78
CA ASN A 89 -0.06 12.47 11.19
C ASN A 89 0.68 11.13 11.38
N ASP A 90 1.83 11.00 10.73
CA ASP A 90 2.82 9.91 10.88
C ASP A 90 4.12 10.56 11.33
N ASN A 91 4.18 10.94 12.61
CA ASN A 91 5.29 11.72 13.17
C ASN A 91 6.51 10.86 13.53
N GLY A 92 6.45 9.56 13.22
CA GLY A 92 7.51 8.61 13.54
C GLY A 92 7.58 8.27 15.01
N ASP A 93 8.39 7.27 15.34
CA ASP A 93 8.63 6.95 16.72
C ASP A 93 9.38 8.08 17.46
N PRO A 94 9.16 8.27 18.76
CA PRO A 94 8.34 7.45 19.67
C PRO A 94 6.90 8.00 19.83
N THR A 95 6.36 8.70 18.84
CA THR A 95 5.10 9.46 18.98
C THR A 95 3.84 8.63 18.80
N TYR A 96 3.93 7.31 18.67
CA TYR A 96 2.76 6.47 18.53
C TYR A 96 2.14 6.10 19.88
N TYR A 97 0.82 6.19 19.95
CA TYR A 97 0.02 5.88 21.13
C TYR A 97 -1.11 4.92 20.75
N VAL A 98 -1.53 4.11 21.71
CA VAL A 98 -2.77 3.34 21.60
C VAL A 98 -3.60 3.69 22.82
N SER A 99 -4.90 3.91 22.65
CA SER A 99 -5.79 4.05 23.80
C SER A 99 -5.74 2.75 24.59
N GLY A 100 -5.43 2.81 25.89
CA GLY A 100 -5.46 1.63 26.78
C GLY A 100 -6.86 1.04 26.99
N LEU A 101 -7.88 1.57 26.30
CA LEU A 101 -9.27 1.17 26.29
C LEU A 101 -9.58 0.43 24.98
N ALA A 102 -10.43 -0.60 25.06
CA ALA A 102 -10.85 -1.40 23.92
C ALA A 102 -11.70 -0.55 22.97
N MET A 103 -11.03 0.13 22.03
CA MET A 103 -11.65 1.05 21.08
C MET A 103 -11.74 0.43 19.69
N PRO A 104 -12.79 -0.36 19.39
CA PRO A 104 -12.93 -1.05 18.11
C PRO A 104 -13.45 -0.13 16.99
N SER A 105 -13.81 1.11 17.32
CA SER A 105 -14.51 2.06 16.46
C SER A 105 -14.17 3.47 16.89
N ALA A 106 -13.56 4.25 16.01
CA ALA A 106 -13.34 5.66 16.25
C ALA A 106 -13.33 6.43 14.93
N LEU A 107 -13.55 7.73 15.02
CA LEU A 107 -13.56 8.65 13.89
C LEU A 107 -12.73 9.90 14.21
N ASP A 108 -11.99 10.38 13.22
CA ASP A 108 -11.13 11.56 13.31
C ASP A 108 -11.57 12.59 12.25
N ASP A 109 -11.43 13.87 12.54
CA ASP A 109 -11.63 14.93 11.55
C ASP A 109 -10.35 15.12 10.72
N VAL A 110 -10.50 15.22 9.40
CA VAL A 110 -9.36 15.23 8.48
C VAL A 110 -9.57 16.34 7.46
N THR A 111 -8.75 17.39 7.58
CA THR A 111 -8.64 18.43 6.56
C THR A 111 -7.35 18.28 5.77
N LEU A 112 -7.48 17.96 4.48
CA LEU A 112 -6.38 17.85 3.55
C LEU A 112 -5.74 19.23 3.27
N ALA A 113 -4.43 19.27 3.12
CA ALA A 113 -3.73 20.41 2.56
C ALA A 113 -4.30 20.76 1.16
N SER A 114 -4.23 22.03 0.79
CA SER A 114 -4.83 22.54 -0.46
C SER A 114 -4.40 21.79 -1.72
N THR A 115 -3.18 21.23 -1.73
CA THR A 115 -2.66 20.44 -2.85
C THR A 115 -3.35 19.08 -3.02
N GLY A 116 -4.04 18.57 -2.00
CA GLY A 116 -4.78 17.30 -2.04
C GLY A 116 -6.29 17.46 -2.26
N GLN A 117 -6.83 18.68 -2.18
CA GLN A 117 -8.26 18.94 -2.37
C GLN A 117 -8.71 18.55 -3.78
N GLY A 118 -9.77 17.75 -3.85
CA GLY A 118 -10.29 17.21 -5.12
C GLY A 118 -9.34 16.26 -5.85
N GLN A 119 -8.18 15.93 -5.27
CA GLN A 119 -7.26 14.96 -5.85
C GLN A 119 -7.63 13.55 -5.40
N PRO A 120 -7.49 12.55 -6.31
CA PRO A 120 -7.70 11.17 -5.96
C PRO A 120 -6.61 10.67 -5.00
N TRP A 121 -7.04 9.98 -3.95
CA TRP A 121 -6.14 9.31 -3.02
C TRP A 121 -5.40 8.19 -3.75
N THR A 122 -4.10 8.09 -3.49
CA THR A 122 -3.23 7.06 -4.06
C THR A 122 -2.68 6.13 -3.00
N GLN A 123 -2.19 6.66 -1.88
CA GLN A 123 -1.77 5.84 -0.75
C GLN A 123 -2.48 6.32 0.50
N VAL A 124 -2.97 5.37 1.28
CA VAL A 124 -3.46 5.65 2.63
C VAL A 124 -2.71 4.76 3.59
N THR A 125 -2.17 5.38 4.60
CA THR A 125 -1.51 4.72 5.70
C THR A 125 -2.36 4.86 6.93
N VAL A 126 -2.61 3.75 7.61
CA VAL A 126 -3.29 3.72 8.90
C VAL A 126 -2.47 2.95 9.92
N GLY A 127 -2.62 3.32 11.19
CA GLY A 127 -2.09 2.57 12.31
C GLY A 127 -3.11 1.63 12.93
N ILE A 128 -2.71 0.39 13.18
CA ILE A 128 -3.55 -0.65 13.80
C ILE A 128 -2.75 -1.38 14.88
N MET A 129 -3.35 -1.55 16.05
CA MET A 129 -2.89 -2.49 17.06
C MET A 129 -3.77 -3.74 17.04
N ASN A 130 -3.16 -4.92 17.09
CA ASN A 130 -3.86 -6.19 17.20
C ASN A 130 -3.32 -7.03 18.37
N THR A 131 -4.24 -7.57 19.19
CA THR A 131 -3.91 -8.52 20.27
C THR A 131 -4.35 -9.95 19.94
N SER A 132 -5.03 -10.13 18.80
CA SER A 132 -5.39 -11.42 18.21
C SER A 132 -4.89 -11.54 16.77
N MET A 133 -4.80 -12.77 16.28
CA MET A 133 -4.49 -13.14 14.90
C MET A 133 -5.71 -13.69 14.15
N ASP A 134 -6.91 -13.54 14.71
CA ASP A 134 -8.11 -14.01 14.04
C ASP A 134 -8.38 -13.24 12.75
N ARG A 135 -9.13 -13.89 11.87
CA ARG A 135 -9.70 -13.23 10.70
C ARG A 135 -10.78 -12.25 11.16
N ILE A 136 -10.60 -10.98 10.86
CA ILE A 136 -11.60 -9.93 11.09
C ILE A 136 -11.84 -9.12 9.80
N LEU A 137 -12.87 -8.29 9.80
CA LEU A 137 -13.10 -7.26 8.79
C LEU A 137 -12.48 -5.94 9.27
N LEU A 138 -11.50 -5.43 8.51
CA LEU A 138 -11.05 -4.04 8.61
C LEU A 138 -11.99 -3.18 7.77
N ARG A 139 -12.63 -2.17 8.38
CA ARG A 139 -13.55 -1.25 7.70
C ARG A 139 -13.10 0.19 7.92
N TRP A 140 -13.13 0.97 6.85
CA TRP A 140 -12.94 2.41 6.88
C TRP A 140 -14.10 3.12 6.21
N ILE A 141 -14.48 4.25 6.78
CA ILE A 141 -15.58 5.08 6.27
C ILE A 141 -15.10 6.52 6.25
N ALA A 142 -15.33 7.23 5.14
CA ALA A 142 -15.12 8.66 5.05
C ALA A 142 -16.46 9.34 4.88
N TYR A 143 -16.82 10.23 5.81
CA TYR A 143 -18.02 11.07 5.75
C TYR A 143 -17.67 12.46 5.26
N ASP A 144 -18.62 13.12 4.61
CA ASP A 144 -18.47 14.46 4.01
C ASP A 144 -18.98 15.57 4.92
N ARG A 145 -19.78 15.22 5.93
CA ARG A 145 -20.56 16.21 6.66
C ARG A 145 -20.71 15.88 8.13
N TYR A 146 -20.45 16.88 8.97
CA TYR A 146 -20.83 16.93 10.37
C TYR A 146 -22.09 17.80 10.57
N VAL A 147 -22.97 17.36 11.48
CA VAL A 147 -24.20 18.07 11.86
C VAL A 147 -24.30 18.06 13.39
N SER A 148 -24.23 19.25 14.00
CA SER A 148 -24.38 19.42 15.44
C SER A 148 -25.83 19.54 15.90
N GLY A 149 -26.06 19.33 17.19
CA GLY A 149 -27.35 19.52 17.87
C GLY A 149 -28.38 18.41 17.61
N LEU A 150 -27.93 17.20 17.25
CA LEU A 150 -28.80 16.06 17.01
C LEU A 150 -29.14 15.28 18.29
N GLY A 151 -28.33 15.42 19.34
CA GLY A 151 -28.50 14.73 20.60
C GLY A 151 -28.04 13.26 20.57
N ALA A 152 -28.14 12.62 21.73
CA ALA A 152 -27.63 11.27 21.94
C ALA A 152 -28.39 10.20 21.13
N GLY A 153 -27.68 9.17 20.69
CA GLY A 153 -28.19 8.04 19.90
C GLY A 153 -28.41 8.35 18.42
N VAL A 154 -27.96 9.51 17.94
CA VAL A 154 -28.05 9.91 16.53
C VAL A 154 -26.65 10.28 16.05
N SER A 155 -26.23 9.71 14.91
CA SER A 155 -24.92 10.03 14.37
C SER A 155 -24.88 11.49 13.95
N ALA A 156 -23.78 12.18 14.26
CA ALA A 156 -23.51 13.52 13.79
C ALA A 156 -22.92 13.54 12.37
N PHE A 157 -22.58 12.39 11.78
CA PHE A 157 -21.81 12.30 10.54
C PHE A 157 -22.60 11.66 9.40
N TYR A 158 -22.63 12.34 8.26
CA TYR A 158 -23.49 12.02 7.13
C TYR A 158 -22.75 12.09 5.79
N ASP A 159 -23.47 11.75 4.72
CA ASP A 159 -23.03 11.92 3.34
C ASP A 159 -21.73 11.15 3.04
N VAL A 160 -21.78 9.83 3.18
CA VAL A 160 -20.63 8.92 2.95
C VAL A 160 -19.92 9.21 1.62
N ILE A 161 -18.65 9.59 1.66
CA ILE A 161 -17.75 9.70 0.51
C ILE A 161 -17.34 8.30 0.06
N ALA A 162 -16.90 7.48 1.00
CA ALA A 162 -16.49 6.11 0.74
C ALA A 162 -16.69 5.24 1.98
N ASP A 163 -17.02 3.97 1.76
CA ASP A 163 -17.18 2.95 2.80
C ASP A 163 -16.64 1.64 2.24
N TRP A 164 -15.53 1.14 2.79
CA TRP A 164 -14.78 0.02 2.20
C TRP A 164 -14.08 -0.81 3.26
N GLY A 165 -13.79 -2.04 2.92
CA GLY A 165 -13.07 -2.92 3.81
C GLY A 165 -12.77 -4.29 3.23
N GLY A 166 -11.95 -5.03 3.96
CA GLY A 166 -11.53 -6.37 3.58
C GLY A 166 -11.08 -7.17 4.79
N PHE A 167 -10.82 -8.45 4.59
CA PHE A 167 -10.46 -9.33 5.68
C PHE A 167 -8.96 -9.28 5.96
N THR A 168 -8.57 -9.49 7.21
CA THR A 168 -7.16 -9.61 7.64
C THR A 168 -6.45 -10.86 7.11
N VAL A 169 -6.98 -11.50 6.06
CA VAL A 169 -6.36 -12.66 5.41
C VAL A 169 -6.18 -12.38 3.93
N ASN A 170 -5.04 -12.82 3.38
CA ASN A 170 -4.75 -12.76 1.96
C ASN A 170 -5.50 -13.86 1.18
N GLN A 171 -5.32 -13.91 -0.14
CA GLN A 171 -5.95 -14.90 -1.03
C GLN A 171 -5.58 -16.35 -0.72
N LEU A 172 -4.51 -16.60 0.04
CA LEU A 172 -4.08 -17.93 0.49
C LEU A 172 -4.65 -18.28 1.88
N GLY A 173 -5.48 -17.41 2.47
CA GLY A 173 -6.03 -17.59 3.82
C GLY A 173 -5.03 -17.30 4.94
N GLN A 174 -3.85 -16.75 4.62
CA GLN A 174 -2.84 -16.38 5.61
C GLN A 174 -3.12 -14.98 6.14
N ASN A 175 -2.88 -14.75 7.43
CA ASN A 175 -3.08 -13.43 8.01
C ASN A 175 -2.13 -12.40 7.37
N ILE A 176 -2.61 -11.19 7.10
CA ILE A 176 -1.80 -10.10 6.56
C ILE A 176 -0.80 -9.57 7.61
N PHE A 177 -1.13 -9.71 8.89
CA PHE A 177 -0.27 -9.42 10.02
C PHE A 177 0.69 -10.60 10.25
N PRO A 178 2.01 -10.36 10.37
CA PRO A 178 2.97 -11.40 10.72
C PRO A 178 2.80 -11.92 12.16
N SER A 179 2.41 -11.04 13.09
CA SER A 179 2.19 -11.37 14.50
C SER A 179 1.28 -10.34 15.19
N THR A 180 0.95 -10.57 16.46
CA THR A 180 0.27 -9.56 17.29
C THR A 180 1.20 -8.40 17.61
N GLY A 181 0.69 -7.18 17.61
CA GLY A 181 1.47 -6.00 17.98
C GLY A 181 0.86 -4.71 17.45
N THR A 182 1.71 -3.71 17.28
CA THR A 182 1.33 -2.42 16.70
C THR A 182 1.98 -2.29 15.33
N TRP A 183 1.17 -1.92 14.35
CA TRP A 183 1.56 -1.94 12.95
C TRP A 183 1.09 -0.67 12.26
N LYS A 184 1.87 -0.26 11.27
CA LYS A 184 1.48 0.72 10.27
C LYS A 184 1.25 -0.03 8.96
N ILE A 185 0.10 0.16 8.35
CA ILE A 185 -0.23 -0.43 7.05
C ILE A 185 -0.40 0.68 6.04
N THR A 186 0.32 0.59 4.92
CA THR A 186 0.16 1.48 3.77
C THR A 186 -0.46 0.70 2.63
N PHE A 187 -1.62 1.13 2.17
CA PHE A 187 -2.36 0.56 1.05
C PHE A 187 -2.25 1.46 -0.18
N ASP A 188 -2.18 0.85 -1.37
CA ASP A 188 -2.28 1.56 -2.65
C ASP A 188 -3.75 1.67 -3.10
N PHE A 189 -4.41 2.74 -2.70
CA PHE A 189 -5.80 3.04 -3.03
C PHE A 189 -6.00 3.71 -4.39
N SER A 190 -4.95 3.81 -5.22
CA SER A 190 -5.05 4.51 -6.51
C SER A 190 -6.13 3.94 -7.43
N ILE A 191 -6.42 2.64 -7.30
CA ILE A 191 -7.52 1.96 -8.03
C ILE A 191 -8.91 2.27 -7.47
N VAL A 192 -9.02 2.53 -6.16
CA VAL A 192 -10.27 2.80 -5.44
C VAL A 192 -10.79 4.19 -5.74
N GLY A 193 -9.91 5.16 -5.96
CA GLY A 193 -10.25 6.47 -6.52
C GLY A 193 -11.14 7.32 -5.61
N ILE A 194 -10.85 7.34 -4.31
CA ILE A 194 -11.51 8.20 -3.33
C ILE A 194 -11.10 9.65 -3.59
N VAL A 195 -12.07 10.56 -3.60
CA VAL A 195 -11.86 12.00 -3.80
C VAL A 195 -12.66 12.75 -2.74
N VAL A 196 -12.02 13.71 -2.07
CA VAL A 196 -12.64 14.64 -1.12
C VAL A 196 -12.60 16.04 -1.75
N PRO A 197 -13.71 16.53 -2.34
CA PRO A 197 -13.67 17.71 -3.22
C PRO A 197 -13.23 19.02 -2.54
N ASP A 198 -13.72 19.29 -1.34
CA ASP A 198 -13.36 20.44 -0.50
C ASP A 198 -12.14 20.18 0.39
N GLY A 199 -11.76 18.91 0.52
CA GLY A 199 -10.65 18.43 1.34
C GLY A 199 -11.00 18.20 2.79
N GLU A 200 -12.25 18.38 3.21
CA GLU A 200 -12.68 18.08 4.57
C GLU A 200 -13.43 16.75 4.57
N CYS A 201 -13.04 15.84 5.45
CA CYS A 201 -13.78 14.60 5.67
C CYS A 201 -13.61 14.11 7.10
N TYR A 202 -14.47 13.18 7.48
CA TYR A 202 -14.40 12.52 8.78
C TYR A 202 -14.11 11.04 8.58
N PHE A 203 -12.93 10.61 9.03
CA PHE A 203 -12.38 9.29 8.72
C PHE A 203 -12.56 8.35 9.91
N ALA A 204 -13.42 7.36 9.73
CA ALA A 204 -13.68 6.31 10.71
C ALA A 204 -12.88 5.04 10.41
N ALA A 205 -12.39 4.40 11.47
CA ALA A 205 -11.88 3.04 11.46
C ALA A 205 -12.77 2.16 12.34
N GLN A 206 -13.17 1.00 11.81
CA GLN A 206 -14.01 0.03 12.51
C GLN A 206 -13.44 -1.38 12.34
N PHE A 207 -13.36 -2.11 13.45
CA PHE A 207 -12.88 -3.49 13.50
C PHE A 207 -14.03 -4.41 13.84
N ARG A 208 -14.39 -5.28 12.89
CA ARG A 208 -15.65 -6.00 12.88
C ARG A 208 -15.42 -7.50 12.74
N GLU A 209 -16.33 -8.31 13.27
CA GLU A 209 -16.39 -9.74 13.01
C GLU A 209 -16.50 -10.01 11.50
N PRO A 210 -15.96 -11.12 10.99
CA PRO A 210 -15.92 -11.39 9.55
C PRO A 210 -17.27 -11.85 8.97
N PHE A 211 -18.28 -12.13 9.80
CA PHE A 211 -19.63 -12.46 9.37
C PHE A 211 -20.54 -11.23 9.41
N GLY A 212 -21.53 -11.16 8.50
CA GLY A 212 -22.46 -10.03 8.43
C GLY A 212 -21.89 -8.78 7.75
N VAL A 213 -20.96 -8.93 6.82
CA VAL A 213 -20.28 -7.83 6.10
C VAL A 213 -21.30 -6.82 5.52
N PRO A 214 -21.15 -5.50 5.73
CA PRO A 214 -20.04 -4.85 6.45
C PRO A 214 -20.32 -4.57 7.95
N ASP A 215 -21.51 -4.93 8.44
CA ASP A 215 -22.06 -4.50 9.74
C ASP A 215 -22.03 -5.61 10.80
N GLY A 216 -21.00 -6.48 10.75
CA GLY A 216 -20.76 -7.48 11.78
C GLY A 216 -20.57 -6.86 13.17
N PRO A 217 -20.69 -7.65 14.25
CA PRO A 217 -20.37 -7.18 15.60
C PRO A 217 -18.96 -6.61 15.71
N PHE A 218 -18.72 -5.68 16.64
CA PHE A 218 -17.38 -5.12 16.86
C PHE A 218 -16.42 -6.08 17.58
N ARG A 219 -15.14 -5.91 17.29
CA ARG A 219 -14.03 -6.72 17.79
C ARG A 219 -13.12 -5.92 18.72
N ASN A 220 -13.16 -6.24 20.01
CA ASN A 220 -12.42 -5.54 21.07
C ASN A 220 -10.95 -5.99 21.24
N ASP A 221 -10.32 -6.42 20.16
CA ASP A 221 -8.93 -6.88 20.12
C ASP A 221 -8.14 -6.35 18.92
N PHE A 222 -8.73 -5.39 18.21
CA PHE A 222 -8.11 -4.54 17.22
C PHE A 222 -8.48 -3.08 17.47
N PHE A 223 -7.50 -2.18 17.38
CA PHE A 223 -7.67 -0.79 17.77
C PHE A 223 -6.94 0.15 16.81
N PRO A 224 -7.43 1.39 16.61
CA PRO A 224 -6.66 2.41 15.91
C PRO A 224 -5.43 2.78 16.73
N VAL A 225 -4.36 3.15 16.03
CA VAL A 225 -3.17 3.75 16.63
C VAL A 225 -3.23 5.24 16.35
N PHE A 226 -2.76 6.02 17.31
CA PHE A 226 -2.69 7.47 17.26
C PHE A 226 -1.23 7.91 17.11
N SER A 227 -1.01 9.06 16.51
CA SER A 227 0.29 9.71 16.45
C SER A 227 0.17 11.07 17.14
N GLY A 228 1.04 11.32 18.12
CA GLY A 228 1.08 12.60 18.81
C GLY A 228 2.09 13.58 18.24
N GLY A 229 2.07 14.80 18.74
CA GLY A 229 2.90 15.91 18.25
C GLY A 229 2.25 16.73 17.13
N GLY A 230 0.96 16.51 16.90
CA GLY A 230 0.12 17.27 15.96
C GLY A 230 0.28 16.85 14.50
N VAL A 231 -0.71 17.23 13.69
CA VAL A 231 -0.73 16.98 12.25
C VAL A 231 0.38 17.78 11.55
N SER A 232 1.28 17.09 10.86
CA SER A 232 2.43 17.69 10.15
C SER A 232 2.11 18.22 8.75
N VAL A 233 1.04 17.71 8.11
CA VAL A 233 0.49 18.18 6.83
C VAL A 233 -1.03 18.05 6.87
N GLY A 234 -1.75 19.09 6.48
CA GLY A 234 -3.20 19.14 6.70
C GLY A 234 -3.53 19.70 8.08
N ILE A 235 -4.76 19.49 8.54
CA ILE A 235 -5.27 19.95 9.84
C ILE A 235 -6.23 18.90 10.40
N SER A 236 -6.23 18.75 11.72
CA SER A 236 -7.28 18.12 12.53
C SER A 236 -7.43 18.93 13.82
N ASP A 237 -8.60 18.90 14.45
CA ASP A 237 -8.93 19.62 15.68
C ASP A 237 -8.38 18.93 16.96
N ASP A 238 -7.40 18.03 16.84
CA ASP A 238 -6.75 17.29 17.94
C ASP A 238 -7.75 16.56 18.87
N LEU A 239 -8.88 16.15 18.31
CA LEU A 239 -9.97 15.42 18.96
C LEU A 239 -10.44 14.26 18.08
N PHE A 240 -11.16 13.32 18.67
CA PHE A 240 -11.75 12.20 17.93
C PHE A 240 -13.08 11.80 18.56
N TRP A 241 -13.90 11.09 17.81
CA TRP A 241 -15.15 10.52 18.29
C TRP A 241 -14.96 9.04 18.56
N TYR A 242 -15.09 8.69 19.83
CA TYR A 242 -15.02 7.31 20.28
C TYR A 242 -16.44 6.81 20.53
N ASP A 243 -16.85 5.81 19.74
CA ASP A 243 -18.10 5.04 19.89
C ASP A 243 -18.05 4.25 21.20
N TRP A 244 -18.28 4.96 22.31
CA TRP A 244 -18.13 4.53 23.70
C TRP A 244 -19.48 4.06 24.26
N ASP A 245 -20.26 3.42 23.41
CA ASP A 245 -21.42 2.69 23.88
C ASP A 245 -20.98 1.41 24.65
N PRO A 246 -21.76 0.97 25.66
CA PRO A 246 -21.55 -0.34 26.30
C PRO A 246 -21.48 -1.49 25.29
N GLU A 247 -22.16 -1.32 24.16
CA GLU A 247 -22.05 -2.12 22.94
C GLU A 247 -21.86 -1.15 21.77
N PRO A 248 -20.63 -1.00 21.23
CA PRO A 248 -20.37 -0.11 20.11
C PRO A 248 -21.34 -0.41 18.95
N ASN A 249 -21.87 0.62 18.32
CA ASN A 249 -22.95 0.47 17.33
C ASN A 249 -22.65 1.14 15.98
N GLY A 250 -21.52 1.86 15.87
CA GLY A 250 -21.09 2.58 14.67
C GLY A 250 -21.79 3.93 14.48
N VAL A 251 -22.45 4.45 15.52
CA VAL A 251 -23.11 5.75 15.57
C VAL A 251 -22.21 6.71 16.31
N TYR A 252 -21.47 7.56 15.58
CA TYR A 252 -20.63 8.59 16.19
C TYR A 252 -21.49 9.81 16.56
N GLU A 253 -21.77 10.01 17.86
CA GLU A 253 -22.60 11.12 18.36
C GLU A 253 -21.76 12.32 18.85
N GLU A 254 -22.35 13.51 18.92
CA GLU A 254 -21.62 14.73 19.32
C GLU A 254 -21.11 14.71 20.77
N THR A 255 -21.68 13.85 21.62
CA THR A 255 -21.32 13.66 23.03
C THR A 255 -20.18 12.67 23.26
N GLU A 256 -19.75 11.96 22.22
CA GLU A 256 -18.70 10.94 22.24
C GLU A 256 -17.30 11.48 21.89
N VAL A 257 -17.15 12.80 21.92
CA VAL A 257 -15.86 13.43 21.67
C VAL A 257 -14.87 13.15 22.80
N ASP A 258 -13.66 12.72 22.44
CA ASP A 258 -12.55 12.45 23.34
C ASP A 258 -11.26 13.08 22.78
N TYR A 259 -10.26 13.25 23.64
CA TYR A 259 -8.98 13.89 23.31
C TYR A 259 -7.90 13.50 24.34
N PHE A 260 -6.64 13.48 23.93
CA PHE A 260 -5.53 13.03 24.78
C PHE A 260 -4.98 14.07 25.78
N ASN A 261 -5.82 15.00 26.26
CA ASN A 261 -5.48 16.03 27.26
C ASN A 261 -4.43 17.09 26.87
N GLY A 262 -4.30 17.41 25.57
CA GLY A 262 -3.50 18.56 25.10
C GLY A 262 -1.98 18.35 25.16
N PRO A 263 -1.16 19.38 24.84
CA PRO A 263 0.28 19.22 24.69
C PRO A 263 0.94 18.74 25.98
N PRO A 264 1.90 17.79 25.93
CA PRO A 264 2.54 17.23 24.74
C PRO A 264 1.83 15.99 24.16
N ASN A 265 0.63 15.68 24.64
CA ASN A 265 -0.11 14.45 24.34
C ASN A 265 -1.20 14.64 23.27
N GLU A 266 -1.31 15.81 22.62
CA GLU A 266 -2.16 16.00 21.43
C GLU A 266 -1.86 14.90 20.42
N ALA A 267 -2.86 14.09 20.10
CA ALA A 267 -2.73 12.95 19.21
C ALA A 267 -4.03 12.69 18.47
N ASN A 268 -3.89 12.54 17.15
CA ASN A 268 -4.94 12.13 16.21
C ASN A 268 -4.62 10.75 15.65
N PHE A 269 -5.45 10.25 14.75
CA PHE A 269 -5.19 8.98 14.10
C PHE A 269 -3.80 8.98 13.47
N LEU A 270 -3.07 7.87 13.60
CA LEU A 270 -1.92 7.59 12.75
C LEU A 270 -2.45 7.40 11.33
N LEU A 271 -2.48 8.50 10.58
CA LEU A 271 -3.04 8.59 9.25
C LEU A 271 -2.11 9.39 8.34
N GLN A 272 -1.79 8.83 7.18
CA GLN A 272 -1.18 9.58 6.09
C GLN A 272 -1.98 9.34 4.83
N ILE A 273 -2.35 10.40 4.13
CA ILE A 273 -3.03 10.33 2.83
C ILE A 273 -2.12 11.01 1.82
N ASP A 274 -1.66 10.21 0.87
CA ASP A 274 -1.00 10.70 -0.32
C ASP A 274 -2.01 10.74 -1.47
N THR A 275 -1.93 11.79 -2.25
CA THR A 275 -2.73 12.04 -3.44
C THR A 275 -1.82 12.09 -4.66
N GLY A 276 -2.33 11.72 -5.82
CA GLY A 276 -1.55 11.71 -7.05
C GLY A 276 -2.28 12.39 -8.19
N GLY A 277 -1.52 12.69 -9.24
CA GLY A 277 -2.06 13.22 -10.48
C GLY A 277 -2.90 12.20 -11.26
N THR A 278 -3.13 12.48 -12.53
CA THR A 278 -3.86 11.57 -13.41
C THR A 278 -3.10 10.29 -13.72
N THR A 279 -1.78 10.26 -13.54
CA THR A 279 -0.91 9.09 -13.74
C THR A 279 -0.73 8.30 -12.45
N THR A 280 -0.82 6.98 -12.56
CA THR A 280 -0.70 6.04 -11.44
C THR A 280 0.22 4.89 -11.83
N GLU A 281 1.17 4.54 -10.96
CA GLU A 281 1.93 3.30 -11.09
C GLU A 281 1.15 2.13 -10.48
N LEU A 282 1.07 1.02 -11.22
CA LEU A 282 0.38 -0.19 -10.80
C LEU A 282 1.35 -1.35 -10.73
N PHE A 283 1.13 -2.15 -9.70
CA PHE A 283 1.93 -3.31 -9.40
C PHE A 283 1.20 -4.60 -9.84
N PRO A 284 1.93 -5.65 -10.27
CA PRO A 284 1.36 -6.96 -10.52
C PRO A 284 0.95 -7.62 -9.20
N PHE A 285 -0.26 -8.16 -9.12
CA PHE A 285 -0.70 -8.94 -7.95
C PHE A 285 -0.57 -10.45 -8.16
N SER A 286 -0.24 -10.87 -9.39
CA SER A 286 0.04 -12.27 -9.73
C SER A 286 0.87 -12.35 -11.01
N TYR A 287 1.56 -13.48 -11.15
CA TYR A 287 2.11 -13.89 -12.43
C TYR A 287 1.77 -15.36 -12.71
N THR A 288 1.81 -15.74 -13.98
CA THR A 288 1.68 -17.13 -14.44
C THR A 288 2.82 -17.44 -15.40
N ILE A 289 3.57 -18.52 -15.13
CA ILE A 289 4.62 -19.02 -16.03
C ILE A 289 3.99 -20.04 -16.97
N PHE A 290 3.84 -19.68 -18.25
CA PHE A 290 3.32 -20.57 -19.30
C PHE A 290 4.40 -21.46 -19.91
N ALA A 291 5.63 -20.96 -19.94
CA ALA A 291 6.81 -21.68 -20.42
C ALA A 291 8.02 -21.29 -19.57
N GLY A 292 8.92 -22.25 -19.36
CA GLY A 292 10.04 -22.15 -18.45
C GLY A 292 9.74 -22.81 -17.10
N ARG A 293 10.76 -22.93 -16.27
CA ARG A 293 10.69 -23.52 -14.93
C ARG A 293 10.87 -22.43 -13.89
N TYR A 294 9.92 -22.34 -12.97
CA TYR A 294 10.04 -21.47 -11.79
C TYR A 294 11.27 -21.87 -10.96
N VAL A 295 12.09 -20.87 -10.57
CA VAL A 295 13.23 -21.06 -9.68
C VAL A 295 12.99 -20.38 -8.34
N SER A 296 12.68 -19.08 -8.36
CA SER A 296 12.45 -18.27 -7.15
C SER A 296 11.71 -16.98 -7.46
N GLY A 297 11.30 -16.27 -6.41
CA GLY A 297 10.65 -14.97 -6.47
C GLY A 297 9.13 -15.05 -6.41
N SER A 298 8.52 -13.91 -6.10
CA SER A 298 7.10 -13.71 -5.94
C SER A 298 6.67 -12.50 -6.77
N PHE A 299 5.37 -12.19 -6.79
CA PHE A 299 4.91 -10.99 -7.49
C PHE A 299 5.38 -9.70 -6.80
N VAL A 300 5.71 -9.75 -5.50
CA VAL A 300 6.20 -8.59 -4.73
C VAL A 300 7.59 -8.18 -5.23
N ASP A 301 8.43 -9.15 -5.59
CA ASP A 301 9.76 -8.95 -6.17
C ASP A 301 9.70 -8.33 -7.59
N LEU A 302 8.52 -7.92 -8.08
CA LEU A 302 8.33 -7.25 -9.36
C LEU A 302 7.90 -5.79 -9.20
N TRP A 303 7.74 -5.32 -7.96
CA TRP A 303 7.16 -4.01 -7.67
C TRP A 303 8.20 -2.90 -7.72
N PHE A 304 9.43 -3.21 -7.33
CA PHE A 304 10.50 -2.23 -7.15
C PHE A 304 11.75 -2.69 -7.89
N SER A 305 12.53 -1.71 -8.36
CA SER A 305 13.87 -1.95 -8.86
C SER A 305 14.81 -2.04 -7.65
N ASP A 306 14.96 -3.23 -7.07
CA ASP A 306 15.69 -3.41 -5.80
C ASP A 306 16.65 -4.62 -5.77
N ASN A 307 16.85 -5.27 -6.92
CA ASN A 307 17.63 -6.51 -7.08
C ASN A 307 17.02 -7.71 -6.35
N SER A 308 15.71 -7.70 -6.10
CA SER A 308 14.92 -8.88 -5.76
C SER A 308 14.23 -9.37 -7.02
N TYR A 309 14.38 -10.65 -7.35
CA TYR A 309 14.02 -11.12 -8.69
C TYR A 309 13.01 -12.26 -8.67
N LEU A 310 12.07 -12.21 -9.61
CA LEU A 310 11.47 -13.41 -10.19
C LEU A 310 12.48 -14.07 -11.13
N VAL A 311 12.83 -15.33 -10.86
CA VAL A 311 13.80 -16.10 -11.65
C VAL A 311 13.11 -17.26 -12.34
N VAL A 312 13.27 -17.32 -13.66
CA VAL A 312 12.70 -18.35 -14.52
C VAL A 312 13.78 -18.94 -15.42
N ASP A 313 13.96 -20.25 -15.34
CA ASP A 313 14.87 -21.00 -16.21
C ASP A 313 14.16 -21.33 -17.53
N ALA A 314 14.88 -21.21 -18.65
CA ALA A 314 14.48 -21.84 -19.90
C ALA A 314 14.56 -23.36 -19.72
N PHE A 315 13.42 -24.04 -19.81
CA PHE A 315 13.35 -25.48 -19.67
C PHE A 315 12.79 -26.10 -20.94
N ASN A 316 13.65 -26.84 -21.64
CA ASN A 316 13.43 -27.38 -22.98
C ASN A 316 12.82 -28.79 -22.95
N GLU A 317 11.60 -28.96 -22.46
CA GLU A 317 10.89 -30.24 -22.64
C GLU A 317 10.19 -30.36 -24.00
N ASP A 318 9.77 -29.23 -24.57
CA ASP A 318 9.20 -29.13 -25.91
C ASP A 318 9.91 -27.97 -26.61
N GLU A 319 10.37 -28.12 -27.86
CA GLU A 319 10.99 -27.04 -28.68
C GLU A 319 10.01 -25.86 -28.89
N ARG A 320 9.81 -25.06 -27.85
CA ARG A 320 8.89 -23.91 -27.88
C ARG A 320 9.60 -22.74 -28.52
N PRO A 321 8.92 -21.97 -29.41
CA PRO A 321 9.50 -20.79 -30.02
C PRO A 321 9.85 -19.68 -29.00
N TYR A 322 9.26 -19.76 -27.79
CA TYR A 322 9.57 -18.92 -26.64
C TYR A 322 9.70 -19.81 -25.39
N PRO A 323 10.90 -20.27 -25.05
CA PRO A 323 11.13 -21.21 -23.94
C PRO A 323 10.84 -20.61 -22.55
N ILE A 324 10.80 -19.28 -22.44
CA ILE A 324 10.31 -18.58 -21.24
C ILE A 324 9.13 -17.70 -21.64
N SER A 325 8.02 -17.82 -20.91
CA SER A 325 6.82 -17.00 -21.10
C SER A 325 6.16 -16.75 -19.75
N VAL A 326 6.14 -15.50 -19.32
CA VAL A 326 5.58 -15.07 -18.05
C VAL A 326 4.50 -14.04 -18.30
N MET A 327 3.31 -14.28 -17.75
CA MET A 327 2.19 -13.35 -17.81
C MET A 327 2.04 -12.65 -16.47
N PHE A 328 1.90 -11.34 -16.50
CA PHE A 328 1.69 -10.49 -15.35
C PHE A 328 0.29 -9.91 -15.40
N ASP A 329 -0.45 -10.02 -14.29
CA ASP A 329 -1.78 -9.45 -14.15
C ASP A 329 -1.76 -8.30 -13.14
N SER A 330 -2.31 -7.16 -13.57
CA SER A 330 -2.56 -5.97 -12.75
C SER A 330 -4.01 -5.49 -12.97
N GLN A 331 -4.42 -4.44 -12.26
CA GLN A 331 -5.75 -3.88 -12.38
C GLN A 331 -5.69 -2.36 -12.55
N SER A 332 -6.30 -1.87 -13.63
CA SER A 332 -6.33 -0.45 -13.98
C SER A 332 -7.29 0.36 -13.10
N PRO A 333 -6.96 1.61 -12.73
CA PRO A 333 -7.88 2.49 -12.01
C PRO A 333 -9.08 2.96 -12.84
N THR A 334 -9.00 2.85 -14.17
CA THR A 334 -10.05 3.24 -15.12
C THR A 334 -10.20 2.25 -16.26
N ALA A 335 -11.42 2.08 -16.77
CA ALA A 335 -11.67 1.29 -17.98
C ALA A 335 -11.24 2.03 -19.26
N THR A 336 -11.09 3.36 -19.20
CA THR A 336 -10.81 4.22 -20.35
C THR A 336 -9.59 5.11 -20.08
N PRO A 337 -8.38 4.54 -20.00
CA PRO A 337 -7.17 5.33 -19.80
C PRO A 337 -6.89 6.25 -20.99
N LEU A 338 -6.17 7.35 -20.75
CA LEU A 338 -5.60 8.20 -21.80
C LEU A 338 -4.27 7.65 -22.34
N SER A 339 -3.50 6.97 -21.49
CA SER A 339 -2.28 6.26 -21.88
C SER A 339 -1.99 5.08 -20.96
N LEU A 340 -1.26 4.10 -21.48
CA LEU A 340 -0.74 2.95 -20.75
C LEU A 340 0.75 2.81 -21.05
N THR A 341 1.60 2.70 -20.04
CA THR A 341 3.01 2.33 -20.21
C THR A 341 3.29 1.07 -19.44
N PHE A 342 3.80 0.02 -20.07
CA PHE A 342 4.32 -1.15 -19.37
C PHE A 342 5.82 -1.01 -19.20
N LYS A 343 6.32 -1.17 -17.98
CA LYS A 343 7.74 -1.13 -17.62
C LYS A 343 8.20 -2.52 -17.23
N LEU A 344 9.22 -3.00 -17.89
CA LEU A 344 9.89 -4.25 -17.60
C LEU A 344 11.35 -3.98 -17.29
N GLU A 345 11.84 -4.47 -16.16
CA GLU A 345 13.27 -4.51 -15.84
C GLU A 345 13.68 -5.97 -15.70
N SER A 346 14.58 -6.40 -16.57
CA SER A 346 15.04 -7.79 -16.57
C SER A 346 16.45 -7.93 -17.13
N ALA A 347 17.07 -9.05 -16.77
CA ALA A 347 18.34 -9.51 -17.30
C ALA A 347 18.24 -10.98 -17.71
N THR A 348 19.09 -11.38 -18.64
CA THR A 348 19.35 -12.79 -19.00
C THR A 348 20.77 -13.17 -18.60
N ILE A 349 21.11 -14.46 -18.65
CA ILE A 349 22.47 -14.93 -18.29
C ILE A 349 23.58 -14.30 -19.14
N ALA A 350 23.28 -13.92 -20.37
CA ALA A 350 24.17 -13.27 -21.33
C ALA A 350 23.36 -12.34 -22.24
N ASP A 351 24.02 -11.54 -23.06
CA ASP A 351 23.39 -10.88 -24.20
C ASP A 351 23.06 -11.91 -25.30
N GLY A 352 22.36 -11.50 -26.36
CA GLY A 352 22.03 -12.39 -27.48
C GLY A 352 20.72 -13.17 -27.32
N TYR A 353 19.87 -12.81 -26.37
CA TYR A 353 18.47 -13.22 -26.32
C TYR A 353 17.57 -12.07 -26.79
N GLU A 354 16.34 -12.41 -27.19
CA GLU A 354 15.26 -11.48 -27.50
C GLU A 354 14.20 -11.55 -26.40
N VAL A 355 13.67 -10.39 -26.03
CA VAL A 355 12.46 -10.25 -25.24
C VAL A 355 11.34 -9.65 -26.09
N VAL A 356 10.16 -10.24 -25.98
CA VAL A 356 8.93 -9.83 -26.65
C VAL A 356 7.92 -9.47 -25.58
N ILE A 357 7.43 -8.24 -25.64
CA ILE A 357 6.37 -7.77 -24.74
C ILE A 357 5.08 -7.72 -25.55
N MET A 358 4.06 -8.38 -25.03
CA MET A 358 2.73 -8.42 -25.61
C MET A 358 1.70 -7.95 -24.60
N LEU A 359 0.69 -7.21 -25.04
CA LEU A 359 -0.42 -6.80 -24.18
C LEU A 359 -1.70 -7.49 -24.63
N PHE A 360 -2.53 -7.90 -23.68
CA PHE A 360 -3.80 -8.55 -23.99
C PHE A 360 -4.83 -7.53 -24.46
N ASN A 361 -5.22 -7.61 -25.73
CA ASN A 361 -6.27 -6.82 -26.33
C ASN A 361 -7.62 -7.48 -26.03
N TYR A 362 -8.39 -6.89 -25.12
CA TYR A 362 -9.70 -7.38 -24.69
C TYR A 362 -10.81 -7.15 -25.73
N GLN A 363 -10.60 -6.29 -26.73
CA GLN A 363 -11.55 -6.11 -27.84
C GLN A 363 -11.43 -7.23 -28.86
N ASP A 364 -10.20 -7.60 -29.22
CA ASP A 364 -9.91 -8.65 -30.22
C ASP A 364 -9.70 -10.04 -29.58
N ASN A 365 -9.72 -10.13 -28.25
CA ASN A 365 -9.48 -11.34 -27.46
C ASN A 365 -8.17 -12.06 -27.84
N ARG A 366 -7.08 -11.30 -28.00
CA ARG A 366 -5.75 -11.81 -28.36
C ARG A 366 -4.63 -10.97 -27.77
N PHE A 367 -3.41 -11.49 -27.77
CA PHE A 367 -2.22 -10.70 -27.43
C PHE A 367 -1.69 -9.95 -28.66
N ASP A 368 -1.52 -8.63 -28.53
CA ASP A 368 -0.83 -7.80 -29.51
C ASP A 368 0.64 -7.68 -29.11
N VAL A 369 1.58 -7.91 -30.05
CA VAL A 369 3.00 -7.62 -29.81
C VAL A 369 3.19 -6.11 -29.82
N VAL A 370 3.68 -5.56 -28.70
CA VAL A 370 3.92 -4.11 -28.55
C VAL A 370 5.40 -3.75 -28.59
N GLN A 371 6.29 -4.69 -28.27
CA GLN A 371 7.74 -4.49 -28.34
C GLN A 371 8.47 -5.80 -28.63
N ARG A 372 9.54 -5.68 -29.41
CA ARG A 372 10.59 -6.70 -29.58
C ARG A 372 11.94 -6.03 -29.42
N THR A 373 12.83 -6.55 -28.60
CA THR A 373 14.18 -6.01 -28.42
C THR A 373 15.12 -7.09 -27.92
N GLY A 374 16.44 -6.88 -28.10
CA GLY A 374 17.44 -7.70 -27.42
C GLY A 374 17.39 -7.50 -25.90
N THR A 375 17.77 -8.54 -25.17
CA THR A 375 17.98 -8.49 -23.71
C THR A 375 19.36 -7.95 -23.37
N SER A 376 19.73 -8.03 -22.09
CA SER A 376 21.03 -7.63 -21.54
C SER A 376 21.42 -8.59 -20.43
N SER A 377 22.72 -8.81 -20.26
CA SER A 377 23.31 -9.56 -19.14
C SER A 377 23.28 -8.82 -17.80
N ILE A 378 23.05 -7.52 -17.84
CA ILE A 378 22.78 -6.66 -16.68
C ILE A 378 21.34 -6.13 -16.75
N ASP A 379 20.80 -5.74 -15.60
CA ASP A 379 19.42 -5.24 -15.51
C ASP A 379 19.20 -4.06 -16.46
N ARG A 380 18.17 -4.19 -17.27
CA ARG A 380 17.81 -3.23 -18.29
C ARG A 380 16.31 -2.95 -18.23
N GLU A 381 15.97 -1.68 -18.05
CA GLU A 381 14.60 -1.22 -18.18
C GLU A 381 14.18 -1.12 -19.67
N ILE A 382 12.99 -1.63 -19.96
CA ILE A 382 12.27 -1.53 -21.23
C ILE A 382 10.90 -0.95 -20.92
N SER A 383 10.61 0.22 -21.49
CA SER A 383 9.34 0.92 -21.31
C SER A 383 8.58 0.98 -22.63
N VAL A 384 7.31 0.57 -22.63
CA VAL A 384 6.45 0.54 -23.83
C VAL A 384 5.19 1.35 -23.58
N THR A 385 5.03 2.48 -24.27
CA THR A 385 3.89 3.39 -24.11
C THR A 385 2.88 3.26 -25.25
N ILE A 386 1.62 3.04 -24.89
CA ILE A 386 0.45 3.06 -25.76
C ILE A 386 -0.33 4.36 -25.50
N GLY A 387 -0.21 5.33 -26.41
CA GLY A 387 -0.99 6.57 -26.37
C GLY A 387 -2.24 6.57 -27.26
N SER A 388 -2.37 5.61 -28.17
CA SER A 388 -3.50 5.51 -29.11
C SER A 388 -4.36 4.29 -28.80
N ASN A 389 -5.67 4.49 -28.62
CA ASN A 389 -6.65 3.48 -28.22
C ASN A 389 -6.17 2.55 -27.08
N PRO A 390 -5.67 3.08 -25.95
CA PRO A 390 -5.19 2.25 -24.84
C PRO A 390 -6.31 1.45 -24.17
N ALA A 391 -7.57 1.92 -24.25
CA ALA A 391 -8.73 1.25 -23.66
C ALA A 391 -8.94 -0.19 -24.15
N LYS A 392 -8.43 -0.56 -25.34
CA LYS A 392 -8.50 -1.95 -25.82
C LYS A 392 -7.69 -2.94 -24.98
N TYR A 393 -6.71 -2.46 -24.21
CA TYR A 393 -5.86 -3.29 -23.34
C TYR A 393 -6.36 -3.36 -21.89
N VAL A 394 -7.53 -2.80 -21.61
CA VAL A 394 -8.17 -2.85 -20.29
C VAL A 394 -9.50 -3.56 -20.39
N HIS A 395 -9.74 -4.56 -19.52
CA HIS A 395 -11.04 -5.20 -19.47
C HIS A 395 -12.11 -4.20 -18.99
N PRO A 396 -13.25 -4.03 -19.69
CA PRO A 396 -14.19 -2.93 -19.40
C PRO A 396 -14.82 -3.00 -18.01
N SER A 397 -15.09 -4.20 -17.49
CA SER A 397 -15.72 -4.38 -16.16
C SER A 397 -14.70 -4.60 -15.04
N SER A 398 -13.91 -5.68 -15.12
CA SER A 398 -12.92 -6.02 -14.08
C SER A 398 -11.69 -5.11 -14.05
N ARG A 399 -11.48 -4.28 -15.09
CA ARG A 399 -10.29 -3.43 -15.26
C ARG A 399 -8.97 -4.18 -15.27
N ALA A 400 -9.00 -5.50 -15.48
CA ALA A 400 -7.79 -6.28 -15.64
C ALA A 400 -6.94 -5.73 -16.79
N VAL A 401 -5.63 -5.65 -16.56
CA VAL A 401 -4.61 -5.39 -17.57
C VAL A 401 -3.58 -6.51 -17.50
N ARG A 402 -3.07 -6.91 -18.66
CA ARG A 402 -2.26 -8.12 -18.77
C ARG A 402 -1.14 -7.95 -19.77
N ALA A 403 0.07 -8.22 -19.30
CA ALA A 403 1.27 -8.26 -20.12
C ALA A 403 1.79 -9.70 -20.17
N LEU A 404 2.10 -10.19 -21.36
CA LEU A 404 2.83 -11.43 -21.57
C LEU A 404 4.23 -11.07 -22.06
N VAL A 405 5.23 -11.47 -21.28
CA VAL A 405 6.65 -11.27 -21.60
C VAL A 405 7.23 -12.62 -21.97
N GLN A 406 7.80 -12.69 -23.17
CA GLN A 406 8.37 -13.92 -23.72
C GLN A 406 9.84 -13.69 -24.02
N TYR A 407 10.66 -14.70 -23.76
CA TYR A 407 12.08 -14.67 -24.09
C TYR A 407 12.44 -15.84 -24.99
N ARG A 408 13.42 -15.61 -25.88
CA ARG A 408 14.01 -16.65 -26.74
C ARG A 408 15.43 -16.27 -27.14
N GLU A 409 16.18 -17.22 -27.70
CA GLU A 409 17.49 -16.96 -28.29
C GLU A 409 17.38 -16.12 -29.57
N SER A 410 18.29 -15.16 -29.76
CA SER A 410 18.32 -14.31 -30.95
C SER A 410 19.26 -14.91 -32.01
N ALA A 411 18.70 -15.72 -32.93
CA ALA A 411 19.32 -16.29 -34.13
C ALA A 411 20.61 -17.14 -33.98
N VAL A 412 21.33 -17.06 -32.86
CA VAL A 412 22.45 -17.92 -32.48
C VAL A 412 21.92 -18.88 -31.42
N GLU A 413 21.80 -20.16 -31.79
CA GLU A 413 21.45 -21.20 -30.84
C GLU A 413 22.59 -21.33 -29.83
N LEU A 414 22.35 -20.83 -28.61
CA LEU A 414 23.31 -20.99 -27.52
C LEU A 414 22.94 -22.33 -26.88
N ALA A 415 23.72 -23.37 -27.13
CA ALA A 415 23.50 -24.73 -26.61
C ALA A 415 23.72 -24.83 -25.08
N GLN A 416 23.10 -23.94 -24.31
CA GLN A 416 23.28 -23.79 -22.88
C GLN A 416 21.93 -23.58 -22.19
N LEU A 417 21.76 -24.21 -21.02
CA LEU A 417 20.69 -23.83 -20.10
C LEU A 417 20.86 -22.35 -19.72
N TRP A 418 19.80 -21.57 -19.87
CA TRP A 418 19.80 -20.15 -19.56
C TRP A 418 18.56 -19.76 -18.77
N TRP A 419 18.61 -18.58 -18.18
CA TRP A 419 17.56 -18.06 -17.32
C TRP A 419 17.35 -16.58 -17.57
N THR A 420 16.22 -16.09 -17.11
CA THR A 420 15.95 -14.67 -16.96
C THR A 420 15.66 -14.34 -15.50
N LYS A 421 16.13 -13.16 -15.08
CA LYS A 421 15.77 -12.51 -13.82
C LYS A 421 14.93 -11.29 -14.16
N ILE A 422 13.79 -11.15 -13.52
CA ILE A 422 12.87 -10.02 -13.70
C ILE A 422 12.77 -9.31 -12.36
N ASP A 423 13.23 -8.07 -12.32
CA ASP A 423 13.28 -7.21 -11.12
C ASP A 423 12.01 -6.33 -11.03
N ARG A 424 11.44 -5.95 -12.18
CA ARG A 424 10.26 -5.09 -12.21
C ARG A 424 9.35 -5.38 -13.39
N ALA A 425 8.05 -5.38 -13.14
CA ALA A 425 7.02 -5.54 -14.17
C ALA A 425 5.77 -4.68 -13.83
N THR A 426 5.88 -3.36 -13.94
CA THR A 426 4.84 -2.40 -13.51
C THR A 426 4.15 -1.72 -14.69
N TRP A 427 3.04 -1.03 -14.39
CA TRP A 427 2.33 -0.20 -15.36
C TRP A 427 2.30 1.25 -14.90
N LEU A 428 2.39 2.21 -15.82
CA LEU A 428 1.92 3.57 -15.60
C LEU A 428 0.63 3.79 -16.39
N ILE A 429 -0.44 4.21 -15.71
CA ILE A 429 -1.73 4.48 -16.33
C ILE A 429 -2.11 5.93 -16.11
N THR A 430 -2.35 6.67 -17.21
CA THR A 430 -2.91 8.03 -17.15
C THR A 430 -4.42 7.97 -17.32
N ARG A 431 -5.15 8.57 -16.39
CA ARG A 431 -6.61 8.69 -16.39
C ARG A 431 -7.08 9.95 -17.14
N PRO A 432 -8.35 9.98 -17.59
CA PRO A 432 -8.98 11.19 -18.14
C PRO A 432 -8.96 12.39 -17.20
#